data_AF-A0A1H3P2R5-F1
#
_entry.id   AF-A0A1H3P2R5-F1
#
_cell.length_a   1.000
_cell.length_b   1.000
_cell.length_c   1.000
_cell.angle_alpha   90.00
_cell.angle_beta   90.00
_cell.angle_gamma   90.00
#
_symmetry.space_group_name_H-M   'P 1'
#
loop_
_entity.id
_entity.type
_entity.pdbx_description
1 polymer ?
#
loop_
_entity_poly.entity_id
_entity_poly.type
_entity_poly.pdbx_seq_one_letter_code
_entity_poly.pdbx_strand_id
1 'polypeptide(L)'
;MKNRLLSPLSSVILFLSAFLVGIMLSVLAVAQVAPPMAPAQPAAPAQPQPSAPGMAPAVLNILEFQTMAAVPRPFTGPMHAIRGVPGGGLPWVIATATGKLTTTGRLEITVTGLVLDPTDQAVMQAGTGGTNPIPNFVAIVSCMTKDAMGNAEMVNMMTVPFPATAAGNAKIEAQVELPKPCIAPIIFVGNPEPAPTGAWFATTGH
;
A
#
# COMPACT_ATOMS: atom_id res chain seq x y z
N MET A 1 -19.61 -8.02 61.24
CA MET A 1 -20.07 -6.63 61.50
C MET A 1 -19.56 -5.78 60.33
N LYS A 2 -20.43 -5.44 59.36
CA LYS A 2 -21.06 -4.10 59.17
C LYS A 2 -19.97 -3.00 59.14
N ASN A 3 -19.75 -2.20 58.10
CA ASN A 3 -20.67 -1.47 57.23
C ASN A 3 -19.83 -0.77 56.13
N ARG A 4 -20.27 -0.68 54.85
CA ARG A 4 -20.87 0.52 54.18
C ARG A 4 -19.92 1.75 54.11
N LEU A 5 -19.79 2.56 53.05
CA LEU A 5 -20.61 2.94 51.88
C LEU A 5 -19.80 3.98 51.04
N LEU A 6 -20.15 4.11 49.76
CA LEU A 6 -20.25 5.36 48.95
C LEU A 6 -19.02 6.08 48.33
N SER A 7 -19.10 6.14 46.99
CA SER A 7 -18.63 7.20 46.06
C SER A 7 -19.27 8.57 46.36
N PRO A 8 -18.67 9.69 45.91
CA PRO A 8 -19.31 10.47 44.83
C PRO A 8 -18.30 11.06 43.81
N LEU A 9 -18.57 11.02 42.50
CA LEU A 9 -19.09 12.16 41.72
C LEU A 9 -18.62 13.55 42.20
N SER A 10 -17.65 14.16 41.52
CA SER A 10 -17.45 15.62 41.43
C SER A 10 -16.42 15.97 40.35
N SER A 11 -16.87 16.55 39.23
CA SER A 11 -16.13 17.46 38.32
C SER A 11 -16.83 17.65 36.96
N VAL A 12 -18.12 17.31 36.86
CA VAL A 12 -19.02 17.97 35.91
C VAL A 12 -19.55 19.22 36.62
N ILE A 13 -19.62 20.35 35.92
CA ILE A 13 -20.06 21.71 36.35
C ILE A 13 -18.90 22.66 36.63
N LEU A 14 -18.44 23.34 35.57
CA LEU A 14 -18.17 24.79 35.57
C LEU A 14 -17.80 25.19 34.13
N PHE A 15 -18.70 25.93 33.48
CA PHE A 15 -18.51 26.91 32.39
C PHE A 15 -19.79 26.97 31.54
N LEU A 16 -20.87 27.42 32.18
CA LEU A 16 -22.06 27.95 31.51
C LEU A 16 -22.25 29.38 32.03
N SER A 17 -22.00 30.40 31.19
CA SER A 17 -22.72 31.70 31.16
C SER A 17 -21.94 32.78 30.40
N ALA A 18 -22.69 33.61 29.66
CA ALA A 18 -22.31 34.70 28.75
C ALA A 18 -21.92 34.19 27.34
N PHE A 19 -22.72 34.34 26.28
CA PHE A 19 -23.50 35.51 25.87
C PHE A 19 -24.77 35.07 25.11
N LEU A 20 -25.93 35.33 25.71
CA LEU A 20 -27.20 35.50 25.01
C LEU A 20 -27.45 37.00 24.99
N VAL A 21 -27.67 37.58 23.80
CA VAL A 21 -28.41 38.81 23.45
C VAL A 21 -27.80 39.39 22.17
N GLY A 22 -28.57 39.45 21.07
CA GLY A 22 -28.16 40.22 19.90
C GLY A 22 -28.81 39.90 18.54
N ILE A 23 -30.12 40.18 18.41
CA ILE A 23 -30.72 40.91 17.26
C ILE A 23 -30.76 40.15 15.90
N MET A 24 -31.91 39.58 15.50
CA MET A 24 -32.97 40.22 14.66
C MET A 24 -32.50 40.72 13.28
N LEU A 25 -32.96 40.00 12.25
CA LEU A 25 -33.53 40.50 10.98
C LEU A 25 -32.65 41.34 10.02
N SER A 26 -32.27 40.72 8.89
CA SER A 26 -32.32 41.38 7.57
C SER A 26 -32.05 40.37 6.44
N VAL A 27 -33.12 39.81 5.88
CA VAL A 27 -33.10 39.19 4.55
C VAL A 27 -33.29 40.34 3.55
N LEU A 28 -32.21 40.81 2.93
CA LEU A 28 -32.30 41.62 1.73
C LEU A 28 -32.15 40.68 0.53
N ALA A 29 -33.26 40.35 -0.11
CA ALA A 29 -33.26 39.76 -1.43
C ALA A 29 -32.89 40.87 -2.44
N VAL A 30 -31.67 40.81 -2.98
CA VAL A 30 -31.29 41.63 -4.13
C VAL A 30 -31.86 40.93 -5.37
N ALA A 31 -32.95 41.47 -5.91
CA ALA A 31 -33.44 41.10 -7.23
C ALA A 31 -32.41 41.55 -8.27
N GLN A 32 -31.61 40.61 -8.78
CA GLN A 32 -30.74 40.86 -9.92
C GLN A 32 -31.61 40.91 -11.17
N VAL A 33 -31.68 42.10 -11.79
CA VAL A 33 -32.26 42.28 -13.12
C VAL A 33 -31.38 41.53 -14.11
N ALA A 34 -31.91 40.45 -14.71
CA ALA A 34 -31.22 39.72 -15.75
C ALA A 34 -30.99 40.64 -16.97
N PRO A 35 -29.78 40.65 -17.56
CA PRO A 35 -29.52 41.40 -18.78
C PRO A 35 -30.37 40.85 -19.95
N PRO A 36 -30.71 41.68 -20.94
CA PRO A 36 -31.42 41.23 -22.14
C PRO A 36 -30.62 40.13 -22.84
N MET A 37 -31.26 38.98 -23.04
CA MET A 37 -30.71 37.88 -23.84
C MET A 37 -30.42 38.37 -25.26
N ALA A 38 -29.15 38.41 -25.63
CA ALA A 38 -28.75 38.56 -27.02
C ALA A 38 -29.28 37.37 -27.84
N PRO A 39 -29.70 37.57 -29.10
CA PRO A 39 -30.10 36.47 -29.96
C PRO A 39 -28.94 35.49 -30.13
N ALA A 40 -29.21 34.22 -29.82
CA ALA A 40 -28.26 33.14 -30.00
C ALA A 40 -27.84 33.07 -31.48
N GLN A 41 -26.56 33.30 -31.75
CA GLN A 41 -25.99 33.02 -33.06
C GLN A 41 -26.03 31.51 -33.29
N PRO A 42 -26.49 31.01 -34.46
CA PRO A 42 -26.42 29.60 -34.78
C PRO A 42 -24.95 29.18 -34.78
N ALA A 43 -24.63 28.20 -33.92
CA ALA A 43 -23.31 27.60 -33.86
C ALA A 43 -22.95 27.05 -35.24
N ALA A 44 -21.80 27.47 -35.77
CA ALA A 44 -21.23 26.87 -36.97
C ALA A 44 -21.05 25.36 -36.73
N PRO A 45 -21.30 24.50 -37.74
CA PRO A 45 -21.07 23.07 -37.59
C PRO A 45 -19.60 22.82 -37.25
N ALA A 46 -19.37 22.15 -36.11
CA ALA A 46 -18.04 21.73 -35.70
C ALA A 46 -17.45 20.83 -36.79
N GLN A 47 -16.36 21.28 -37.41
CA GLN A 47 -15.62 20.44 -38.34
C GLN A 47 -14.97 19.28 -37.55
N PRO A 48 -14.96 18.04 -38.09
CA PRO A 48 -14.26 16.93 -37.45
C PRO A 48 -12.78 17.27 -37.32
N GLN A 49 -12.29 17.44 -36.09
CA GLN A 49 -10.85 17.53 -35.84
C GLN A 49 -10.21 16.20 -36.23
N PRO A 50 -9.14 16.20 -37.05
CA PRO A 50 -8.40 14.98 -37.33
C PRO A 50 -7.78 14.48 -36.02
N SER A 51 -8.18 13.28 -35.60
CA SER A 51 -7.57 12.59 -34.47
C SER A 51 -6.08 12.41 -34.74
N ALA A 52 -5.22 12.99 -33.90
CA ALA A 52 -3.79 12.75 -33.95
C ALA A 52 -3.52 11.24 -33.85
N PRO A 53 -2.53 10.69 -34.58
CA PRO A 53 -2.16 9.29 -34.46
C PRO A 53 -1.81 8.99 -32.99
N GLY A 54 -2.55 8.07 -32.38
CA GLY A 54 -2.41 7.73 -30.97
C GLY A 54 -1.00 7.20 -30.68
N MET A 55 -0.18 8.02 -30.03
CA MET A 55 1.10 7.57 -29.50
C MET A 55 0.80 6.55 -28.41
N ALA A 56 1.23 5.29 -28.60
CA ALA A 56 1.16 4.29 -27.55
C ALA A 56 1.80 4.89 -26.28
N PRO A 57 1.15 4.79 -25.11
CA PRO A 57 1.69 5.38 -23.89
C PRO A 57 3.10 4.83 -23.63
N ALA A 58 4.04 5.73 -23.33
CA ALA A 58 5.41 5.35 -23.03
C ALA A 58 5.44 4.41 -21.81
N VAL A 59 6.16 3.30 -21.95
CA VAL A 59 6.44 2.39 -20.82
C VAL A 59 7.52 3.03 -19.96
N LEU A 60 7.18 3.37 -18.73
CA LEU A 60 8.08 4.01 -17.77
C LEU A 60 8.31 3.09 -16.57
N ASN A 61 9.43 3.26 -15.88
CA ASN A 61 9.64 2.62 -14.59
C ASN A 61 8.82 3.35 -13.52
N ILE A 62 8.03 2.61 -12.74
CA ILE A 62 7.40 3.11 -11.51
C ILE A 62 8.41 3.03 -10.36
N LEU A 63 9.13 1.90 -10.27
CA LEU A 63 10.11 1.64 -9.23
C LEU A 63 11.27 0.82 -9.81
N GLU A 64 12.49 1.15 -9.40
CA GLU A 64 13.69 0.37 -9.65
C GLU A 64 14.50 0.35 -8.36
N PHE A 65 15.03 -0.82 -7.99
CA PHE A 65 15.73 -1.01 -6.72
C PHE A 65 16.94 -1.94 -6.90
N GLN A 66 17.95 -1.71 -6.07
CA GLN A 66 19.19 -2.47 -6.02
C GLN A 66 19.41 -3.16 -4.67
N THR A 67 18.48 -2.94 -3.73
CA THR A 67 18.50 -3.52 -2.39
C THR A 67 17.09 -3.89 -1.95
N MET A 68 17.02 -4.83 -1.02
CA MET A 68 15.82 -5.12 -0.23
C MET A 68 16.24 -5.31 1.22
N ALA A 69 15.38 -4.90 2.16
CA ALA A 69 15.53 -5.22 3.57
C ALA A 69 14.87 -6.58 3.84
N ALA A 70 15.62 -7.53 4.39
CA ALA A 70 15.06 -8.79 4.88
C ALA A 70 14.32 -8.58 6.21
N VAL A 71 13.48 -9.54 6.64
CA VAL A 71 12.72 -9.43 7.90
C VAL A 71 13.65 -9.40 9.11
N PRO A 72 13.78 -8.28 9.84
CA PRO A 72 14.43 -8.28 11.14
C PRO A 72 13.47 -8.82 12.21
N ARG A 73 14.02 -9.26 13.36
CA ARG A 73 13.25 -9.88 14.45
C ARG A 73 12.00 -9.11 14.91
N PRO A 74 11.98 -7.77 15.04
CA PRO A 74 10.75 -7.06 15.42
C PRO A 74 9.64 -7.16 14.38
N PHE A 75 9.93 -7.49 13.13
CA PHE A 75 8.94 -7.56 12.05
C PHE A 75 8.50 -9.00 11.73
N THR A 76 8.94 -9.99 12.50
CA THR A 76 8.49 -11.37 12.31
C THR A 76 7.01 -11.54 12.69
N GLY A 77 6.27 -12.31 11.90
CA GLY A 77 4.85 -12.55 12.13
C GLY A 77 3.95 -11.34 11.86
N PRO A 78 2.71 -11.33 12.38
CA PRO A 78 1.70 -10.35 11.99
C PRO A 78 1.72 -9.03 12.78
N MET A 79 2.41 -8.96 13.92
CA MET A 79 2.31 -7.81 14.84
C MET A 79 2.70 -6.48 14.20
N HIS A 80 3.72 -6.50 13.34
CA HIS A 80 4.27 -5.34 12.65
C HIS A 80 4.18 -5.49 11.13
N ALA A 81 3.04 -6.01 10.66
CA ALA A 81 2.76 -6.20 9.25
C ALA A 81 2.89 -4.87 8.47
N ILE A 82 3.57 -4.91 7.33
CA ILE A 82 3.72 -3.76 6.44
C ILE A 82 2.60 -3.85 5.41
N ARG A 83 1.69 -2.87 5.38
CA ARG A 83 0.51 -2.86 4.48
C ARG A 83 -0.30 -4.16 4.56
N GLY A 84 -0.49 -4.66 5.78
CA GLY A 84 -1.22 -5.90 6.03
C GLY A 84 -0.49 -7.18 5.60
N VAL A 85 0.74 -7.08 5.07
CA VAL A 85 1.58 -8.24 4.76
C VAL A 85 2.43 -8.59 6.00
N PRO A 86 2.20 -9.73 6.67
CA PRO A 86 2.97 -10.14 7.83
C PRO A 86 4.39 -10.52 7.43
N GLY A 87 5.37 -10.32 8.32
CA GLY A 87 6.71 -10.85 8.09
C GLY A 87 6.77 -12.37 8.31
N GLY A 88 7.77 -13.01 7.74
CA GLY A 88 8.07 -14.43 8.00
C GLY A 88 8.16 -14.74 9.50
N GLY A 89 7.88 -15.99 9.88
CA GLY A 89 7.82 -16.39 11.29
C GLY A 89 9.18 -16.40 12.02
N LEU A 90 10.27 -16.27 11.29
CA LEU A 90 11.64 -16.18 11.79
C LEU A 90 12.37 -15.05 11.05
N PRO A 91 13.48 -14.50 11.59
CA PRO A 91 14.26 -13.49 10.90
C PRO A 91 14.93 -14.03 9.63
N TRP A 92 15.06 -13.16 8.64
CA TRP A 92 15.68 -13.46 7.35
C TRP A 92 16.85 -12.53 7.10
N VAL A 93 17.80 -13.01 6.31
CA VAL A 93 18.88 -12.21 5.73
C VAL A 93 18.88 -12.38 4.22
N ILE A 94 19.42 -11.40 3.52
CA ILE A 94 19.52 -11.39 2.07
C ILE A 94 20.91 -10.93 1.66
N ALA A 95 21.52 -11.59 0.67
CA ALA A 95 22.81 -11.16 0.16
C ALA A 95 22.63 -9.98 -0.82
N THR A 96 21.81 -10.16 -1.86
CA THR A 96 21.50 -9.10 -2.83
C THR A 96 20.10 -9.28 -3.41
N ALA A 97 19.46 -8.17 -3.78
CA ALA A 97 18.27 -8.19 -4.60
C ALA A 97 18.20 -6.98 -5.51
N THR A 98 17.80 -7.19 -6.76
CA THR A 98 17.58 -6.12 -7.73
C THR A 98 16.23 -6.33 -8.40
N GLY A 99 15.58 -5.25 -8.81
CA GLY A 99 14.38 -5.38 -9.61
C GLY A 99 13.81 -4.06 -10.09
N LYS A 100 12.78 -4.19 -10.93
CA LYS A 100 12.04 -3.06 -11.49
C LYS A 100 10.57 -3.41 -11.67
N LEU A 101 9.72 -2.38 -11.56
CA LEU A 101 8.30 -2.42 -11.86
C LEU A 101 7.99 -1.28 -12.85
N THR A 102 7.30 -1.61 -13.93
CA THR A 102 6.95 -0.65 -14.98
C THR A 102 5.48 -0.22 -14.93
N THR A 103 5.12 0.86 -15.64
CA THR A 103 3.76 1.38 -15.75
C THR A 103 2.77 0.41 -16.41
N THR A 104 3.28 -0.58 -17.13
CA THR A 104 2.46 -1.66 -17.70
C THR A 104 2.25 -2.81 -16.74
N GLY A 105 2.90 -2.83 -15.58
CA GLY A 105 2.83 -3.93 -14.61
C GLY A 105 3.85 -5.05 -14.82
N ARG A 106 4.78 -4.91 -15.78
CA ARG A 106 5.92 -5.83 -15.89
C ARG A 106 6.82 -5.69 -14.66
N LEU A 107 6.96 -6.79 -13.94
CA LEU A 107 7.76 -6.94 -12.72
C LEU A 107 8.90 -7.92 -12.99
N GLU A 108 10.12 -7.49 -12.70
CA GLU A 108 11.33 -8.32 -12.77
C GLU A 108 12.09 -8.19 -11.46
N ILE A 109 12.39 -9.30 -10.80
CA ILE A 109 13.16 -9.36 -9.55
C ILE A 109 14.17 -10.50 -9.63
N THR A 110 15.40 -10.23 -9.22
CA THR A 110 16.42 -11.25 -8.96
C THR A 110 16.80 -11.19 -7.50
N VAL A 111 16.72 -12.34 -6.82
CA VAL A 111 17.02 -12.51 -5.40
C VAL A 111 18.18 -13.50 -5.28
N THR A 112 19.15 -13.17 -4.43
CA THR A 112 20.28 -14.06 -4.11
C THR A 112 20.49 -14.10 -2.62
N GLY A 113 20.65 -15.31 -2.07
CA GLY A 113 20.97 -15.50 -0.66
C GLY A 113 19.85 -15.12 0.31
N LEU A 114 18.58 -15.18 -0.08
CA LEU A 114 17.46 -14.93 0.84
C LEU A 114 17.17 -16.17 1.70
N VAL A 115 17.69 -16.17 2.93
CA VAL A 115 17.71 -17.34 3.83
C VAL A 115 17.35 -16.93 5.26
N LEU A 116 17.06 -17.92 6.11
CA LEU A 116 16.89 -17.68 7.55
C LEU A 116 18.20 -17.19 8.17
N ASP A 117 18.10 -16.18 9.04
CA ASP A 117 19.26 -15.53 9.66
C ASP A 117 20.10 -16.54 10.47
N PRO A 118 21.34 -16.85 10.05
CA PRO A 118 22.18 -17.82 10.74
C PRO A 118 22.70 -17.31 12.09
N THR A 119 22.55 -16.02 12.39
CA THR A 119 23.00 -15.40 13.65
C THR A 119 21.88 -15.31 14.70
N ASP A 120 20.65 -15.62 14.31
CA ASP A 120 19.50 -15.54 15.19
C ASP A 120 19.35 -16.77 16.09
N GLN A 121 19.10 -16.55 17.39
CA GLN A 121 19.02 -17.63 18.38
C GLN A 121 17.92 -18.66 18.08
N ALA A 122 16.72 -18.23 17.68
CA ALA A 122 15.63 -19.18 17.42
C ALA A 122 15.89 -20.00 16.16
N VAL A 123 16.47 -19.37 15.13
CA VAL A 123 16.90 -20.05 13.91
C VAL A 123 18.01 -21.07 14.20
N MET A 124 19.00 -20.72 15.03
CA MET A 124 20.06 -21.64 15.43
C MET A 124 19.51 -22.85 16.20
N GLN A 125 18.57 -22.66 17.13
CA GLN A 125 17.95 -23.77 17.86
C GLN A 125 17.14 -24.71 16.96
N ALA A 126 16.58 -24.19 15.86
CA ALA A 126 15.88 -24.99 14.86
C ALA A 126 16.84 -25.73 13.90
N GLY A 127 18.14 -25.38 13.88
CA GLY A 127 19.10 -25.98 12.96
C GLY A 127 18.90 -25.61 11.50
N THR A 128 18.25 -24.48 11.21
CA THR A 128 17.86 -24.05 9.85
C THR A 128 18.59 -22.80 9.36
N GLY A 129 19.55 -22.29 10.12
CA GLY A 129 20.33 -21.10 9.79
C GLY A 129 21.04 -21.18 8.45
N GLY A 130 20.98 -20.09 7.68
CA GLY A 130 21.64 -20.00 6.38
C GLY A 130 20.97 -20.81 5.26
N THR A 131 19.76 -21.32 5.49
CA THR A 131 18.98 -22.07 4.48
C THR A 131 17.63 -21.42 4.21
N ASN A 132 17.14 -21.58 2.98
CA ASN A 132 15.78 -21.24 2.58
C ASN A 132 14.91 -22.52 2.61
N PRO A 133 13.93 -22.63 3.52
CA PRO A 133 13.01 -23.77 3.57
C PRO A 133 11.86 -23.67 2.56
N ILE A 134 11.72 -22.54 1.85
CA ILE A 134 10.57 -22.26 1.00
C ILE A 134 10.92 -22.55 -0.47
N PRO A 135 10.31 -23.58 -1.09
CA PRO A 135 10.68 -24.01 -2.44
C PRO A 135 10.21 -23.06 -3.54
N ASN A 136 9.24 -22.19 -3.24
CA ASN A 136 8.73 -21.21 -4.20
C ASN A 136 8.51 -19.86 -3.53
N PHE A 137 9.05 -18.80 -4.13
CA PHE A 137 8.76 -17.43 -3.74
C PHE A 137 7.66 -16.83 -4.61
N VAL A 138 6.93 -15.88 -4.06
CA VAL A 138 6.06 -14.97 -4.80
C VAL A 138 6.59 -13.56 -4.64
N ALA A 139 6.23 -12.69 -5.58
CA ALA A 139 6.30 -11.26 -5.36
C ALA A 139 4.92 -10.72 -5.02
N ILE A 140 4.86 -9.76 -4.10
CA ILE A 140 3.63 -9.03 -3.77
C ILE A 140 3.90 -7.56 -4.06
N VAL A 141 3.12 -6.97 -4.94
CA VAL A 141 3.14 -5.53 -5.21
C VAL A 141 2.00 -4.91 -4.42
N SER A 142 2.34 -4.07 -3.45
CA SER A 142 1.36 -3.33 -2.66
C SER A 142 1.28 -1.89 -3.15
N CYS A 143 0.08 -1.42 -3.47
CA CYS A 143 -0.18 -0.04 -3.89
C CYS A 143 -1.23 0.60 -2.99
N MET A 144 -1.12 1.91 -2.79
CA MET A 144 -2.28 2.73 -2.42
C MET A 144 -2.99 3.15 -3.70
N THR A 145 -4.32 3.09 -3.71
CA THR A 145 -5.18 3.48 -4.83
C THR A 145 -6.43 4.17 -4.29
N LYS A 146 -7.37 4.49 -5.18
CA LYS A 146 -8.76 4.79 -4.84
C LYS A 146 -9.68 3.62 -5.17
N ASP A 147 -10.66 3.39 -4.32
CA ASP A 147 -11.77 2.46 -4.60
C ASP A 147 -12.76 3.07 -5.63
N ALA A 148 -13.82 2.34 -5.96
CA ALA A 148 -14.86 2.80 -6.90
C ALA A 148 -15.63 4.03 -6.41
N MET A 149 -15.64 4.30 -5.10
CA MET A 149 -16.28 5.45 -4.47
C MET A 149 -15.34 6.65 -4.33
N GLY A 150 -14.06 6.48 -4.68
CA GLY A 150 -13.02 7.51 -4.58
C GLY A 150 -12.29 7.57 -3.24
N ASN A 151 -12.52 6.63 -2.32
CA ASN A 151 -11.81 6.58 -1.03
C ASN A 151 -10.44 5.92 -1.19
N ALA A 152 -9.50 6.25 -0.31
CA ALA A 152 -8.19 5.60 -0.29
C ALA A 152 -8.31 4.12 0.07
N GLU A 153 -7.67 3.27 -0.72
CA GLU A 153 -7.65 1.82 -0.57
C GLU A 153 -6.22 1.29 -0.70
N MET A 154 -5.91 0.24 0.05
CA MET A 154 -4.68 -0.52 -0.10
C MET A 154 -4.98 -1.83 -0.81
N VAL A 155 -4.22 -2.13 -1.87
CA VAL A 155 -4.37 -3.37 -2.63
C VAL A 155 -3.02 -4.09 -2.74
N ASN A 156 -3.06 -5.40 -2.54
CA ASN A 156 -1.90 -6.29 -2.62
C ASN A 156 -2.12 -7.26 -3.79
N MET A 157 -1.23 -7.22 -4.78
CA MET A 157 -1.27 -8.11 -5.93
C MET A 157 -0.11 -9.09 -5.85
N MET A 158 -0.44 -10.37 -5.69
CA MET A 158 0.51 -11.46 -5.62
C MET A 158 0.74 -12.08 -7.00
N THR A 159 1.99 -12.42 -7.33
CA THR A 159 2.30 -13.19 -8.53
C THR A 159 1.96 -14.67 -8.34
N VAL A 160 2.02 -15.43 -9.43
CA VAL A 160 2.18 -16.89 -9.31
C VAL A 160 3.50 -17.24 -8.58
N PRO A 161 3.64 -18.45 -8.00
CA PRO A 161 4.89 -18.88 -7.38
C PRO A 161 6.00 -19.11 -8.42
N PHE A 162 7.24 -18.77 -8.04
CA PHE A 162 8.47 -18.99 -8.81
C PHE A 162 9.44 -19.85 -8.00
N PRO A 163 10.17 -20.79 -8.63
CA PRO A 163 11.11 -21.65 -7.92
C PRO A 163 12.18 -20.86 -7.17
N ALA A 164 12.48 -21.28 -5.93
CA ALA A 164 13.56 -20.79 -5.11
C ALA A 164 14.47 -21.95 -4.68
N THR A 165 15.77 -21.70 -4.65
CA THR A 165 16.76 -22.70 -4.21
C THR A 165 16.88 -22.72 -2.68
N ALA A 166 17.46 -23.79 -2.13
CA ALA A 166 17.81 -23.86 -0.70
C ALA A 166 18.82 -22.78 -0.27
N ALA A 167 19.59 -22.24 -1.21
CA ALA A 167 20.48 -21.10 -0.99
C ALA A 167 19.76 -19.73 -1.08
N GLY A 168 18.43 -19.71 -1.26
CA GLY A 168 17.65 -18.47 -1.29
C GLY A 168 17.72 -17.70 -2.60
N ASN A 169 18.13 -18.35 -3.69
CA ASN A 169 18.17 -17.72 -5.03
C ASN A 169 16.85 -17.94 -5.76
N ALA A 170 16.33 -16.87 -6.38
CA ALA A 170 15.12 -16.92 -7.22
C ALA A 170 15.13 -15.81 -8.27
N LYS A 171 14.44 -16.07 -9.40
CA LYS A 171 14.16 -15.08 -10.44
C LYS A 171 12.65 -15.01 -10.65
N ILE A 172 12.08 -13.82 -10.51
CA ILE A 172 10.64 -13.56 -10.66
C ILE A 172 10.46 -12.64 -11.85
N GLU A 173 9.72 -13.11 -12.86
CA GLU A 173 9.35 -12.32 -14.04
C GLU A 173 7.84 -12.48 -14.24
N ALA A 174 7.08 -11.44 -13.95
CA ALA A 174 5.63 -11.51 -13.91
C ALA A 174 4.99 -10.27 -14.56
N GLN A 175 3.75 -10.48 -15.01
CA GLN A 175 2.84 -9.41 -15.39
C GLN A 175 1.84 -9.24 -14.24
N VAL A 176 1.87 -8.08 -13.58
CA VAL A 176 0.98 -7.76 -12.44
C VAL A 176 -0.10 -6.80 -12.91
N GLU A 177 -1.34 -7.08 -12.52
CA GLU A 177 -2.47 -6.18 -12.76
C GLU A 177 -2.46 -5.03 -11.75
N LEU A 178 -1.78 -3.93 -12.08
CA LEU A 178 -1.68 -2.77 -11.20
C LEU A 178 -2.98 -1.96 -11.16
N PRO A 179 -3.41 -1.47 -9.98
CA PRO A 179 -4.49 -0.50 -9.91
C PRO A 179 -4.07 0.82 -10.56
N LYS A 180 -5.05 1.65 -10.92
CA LYS A 180 -4.82 2.96 -11.53
C LYS A 180 -5.50 4.06 -10.68
N PRO A 181 -4.73 4.87 -9.94
CA PRO A 181 -3.27 4.89 -9.84
C PRO A 181 -2.69 3.82 -8.89
N CYS A 182 -1.42 3.45 -9.08
CA CYS A 182 -0.63 2.74 -8.06
C CYS A 182 0.30 3.74 -7.37
N ILE A 183 -0.09 4.20 -6.18
CA ILE A 183 0.64 5.20 -5.40
C ILE A 183 1.55 4.49 -4.40
N ALA A 184 2.79 4.97 -4.32
CA ALA A 184 3.82 4.47 -3.40
C ALA A 184 3.93 2.93 -3.42
N PRO A 185 4.35 2.31 -4.53
CA PRO A 185 4.50 0.86 -4.60
C PRO A 185 5.51 0.36 -3.57
N ILE A 186 5.18 -0.74 -2.90
CA ILE A 186 6.12 -1.54 -2.10
C ILE A 186 6.15 -2.93 -2.71
N ILE A 187 7.34 -3.48 -2.92
CA ILE A 187 7.49 -4.83 -3.46
C ILE A 187 8.05 -5.74 -2.38
N PHE A 188 7.34 -6.83 -2.11
CA PHE A 188 7.76 -7.88 -1.22
C PHE A 188 8.17 -9.11 -2.01
N VAL A 189 9.11 -9.88 -1.47
CA VAL A 189 9.37 -11.27 -1.83
C VAL A 189 9.00 -12.12 -0.62
N GLY A 190 8.19 -13.15 -0.81
CA GLY A 190 7.61 -13.94 0.28
C GLY A 190 7.18 -15.34 -0.13
N ASN A 191 6.42 -16.02 0.71
CA ASN A 191 5.79 -17.29 0.38
C ASN A 191 4.37 -17.11 -0.21
N PRO A 192 3.88 -18.09 -0.99
CA PRO A 192 2.58 -17.99 -1.64
C PRO A 192 1.37 -18.07 -0.68
N GLU A 193 1.56 -18.56 0.55
CA GLU A 193 0.43 -18.92 1.42
C GLU A 193 0.48 -18.23 2.80
N PRO A 194 -0.67 -17.79 3.34
CA PRO A 194 -2.00 -17.80 2.71
C PRO A 194 -2.15 -16.71 1.65
N ALA A 195 -2.64 -17.03 0.46
CA ALA A 195 -2.97 -16.00 -0.54
C ALA A 195 -4.11 -15.06 -0.04
N PRO A 196 -4.15 -13.78 -0.46
CA PRO A 196 -3.26 -13.09 -1.40
C PRO A 196 -2.12 -12.33 -0.72
N THR A 197 -1.90 -12.50 0.59
CA THR A 197 -0.88 -11.72 1.33
C THR A 197 0.36 -12.52 1.67
N GLY A 198 0.28 -13.82 1.89
CA GLY A 198 1.39 -14.65 2.33
C GLY A 198 2.08 -14.07 3.57
N ALA A 199 3.38 -14.31 3.68
CA ALA A 199 4.30 -13.61 4.55
C ALA A 199 5.53 -13.15 3.76
N TRP A 200 5.99 -11.93 4.01
CA TRP A 200 7.18 -11.38 3.34
C TRP A 200 8.46 -11.82 4.05
N PHE A 201 9.52 -12.03 3.27
CA PHE A 201 10.87 -12.36 3.73
C PHE A 201 11.86 -11.25 3.42
N ALA A 202 11.62 -10.51 2.35
CA ALA A 202 12.29 -9.27 2.02
C ALA A 202 11.31 -8.26 1.42
N THR A 203 11.57 -6.97 1.62
CA THR A 203 10.81 -5.88 1.02
C THR A 203 11.74 -4.79 0.49
N THR A 204 11.29 -3.99 -0.49
CA THR A 204 12.05 -2.83 -0.98
C THR A 204 12.42 -1.90 0.17
N GLY A 205 13.72 -1.65 0.34
CA GLY A 205 14.30 -0.95 1.48
C GLY A 205 15.79 -1.25 1.62
N HIS A 206 16.41 -0.75 2.69
CA HIS A 206 17.80 -1.05 3.06
C HIS A 206 17.91 -1.25 4.56
#